data_AF-A0A810NSU3-F1
#
_entry.id   AF-A0A810NSU3-F1
#
_cell.length_a   1.000
_cell.length_b   1.000
_cell.length_c   1.000
_cell.angle_alpha   90.00
_cell.angle_beta   90.00
_cell.angle_gamma   90.00
#
_symmetry.space_group_name_H-M   'P 1'
#
loop_
_entity.id
_entity.type
_entity.pdbx_description
1 polymer ?
#
loop_
_entity_poly.entity_id
_entity_poly.type
_entity_poly.pdbx_seq_one_letter_code
_entity_poly.pdbx_strand_id
1 'polypeptide(L)'
;MARQRVVEGDDSAVREKRPKSSNSIRSIMLDKETAAMLGRLRRVGGSAYMFTGRTNLPLRPDNITDRFNKLAAAGGVRQIGPHQIRHMLVIAPSPEQNTGLPCGECPSPSPVPAPGRAACGALHAR
;
A
#
# COMPACT_ATOMS: atom_id res chain seq x y z
N MET A 1 15.21 20.12 8.02
CA MET A 1 15.32 18.97 7.09
C MET A 1 14.62 17.76 7.70
N ALA A 2 13.69 17.13 6.98
CA ALA A 2 13.03 15.92 7.46
C ALA A 2 14.02 14.75 7.50
N ARG A 3 14.07 14.00 8.60
CA ARG A 3 14.90 12.80 8.77
C ARG A 3 14.01 11.58 8.81
N GLN A 4 14.42 10.50 8.14
CA GLN A 4 13.72 9.22 8.19
C GLN A 4 14.31 8.38 9.32
N ARG A 5 13.51 8.02 10.32
CA ARG A 5 13.93 7.13 11.40
C ARG A 5 13.60 5.69 11.05
N VAL A 6 14.58 4.79 11.11
CA VAL A 6 14.47 3.37 10.78
C VAL A 6 14.95 2.54 11.97
N VAL A 7 14.18 1.54 12.37
CA VAL A 7 14.64 0.56 13.37
C VAL A 7 15.55 -0.46 12.68
N GLU A 8 16.75 -0.64 13.21
CA GLU A 8 17.72 -1.66 12.76
C GLU A 8 17.98 -2.67 13.88
N GLY A 9 18.34 -3.90 13.50
CA GLY A 9 18.61 -5.00 14.44
C GLY A 9 17.34 -5.59 15.08
N ASP A 10 17.52 -6.29 16.19
CA ASP A 10 16.45 -6.94 16.99
C ASP A 10 15.72 -5.92 17.87
N ASP A 11 15.16 -4.87 17.26
CA ASP A 11 14.47 -3.77 17.94
C ASP A 11 15.34 -2.98 18.93
N SER A 12 16.67 -3.06 18.82
CA SER A 12 17.57 -2.45 19.81
C SER A 12 18.07 -1.05 19.44
N ALA A 13 17.93 -0.62 18.17
CA ALA A 13 18.42 0.69 17.74
C ALA A 13 17.51 1.39 16.70
N VAL A 14 17.16 2.65 16.96
CA VAL A 14 16.58 3.55 15.95
C VAL A 14 17.69 4.38 15.32
N ARG A 15 17.87 4.26 14.01
CA ARG A 15 18.78 5.09 13.23
C ARG A 15 18.05 6.18 12.46
N GLU A 16 18.60 7.38 12.48
CA GLU A 16 18.19 8.47 11.59
C GLU A 16 18.95 8.39 10.27
N LYS A 17 18.22 8.20 9.18
CA LYS A 17 18.72 8.24 7.81
C LYS A 17 18.24 9.51 7.12
N ARG A 18 19.08 10.06 6.26
CA ARG A 18 18.64 11.10 5.34
C ARG A 18 17.68 10.47 4.33
N PRO A 19 16.61 11.19 3.93
CA PRO A 19 15.77 10.75 2.83
C PRO A 19 16.63 10.55 1.58
N LYS A 20 16.37 9.46 0.83
CA LYS A 20 17.19 9.09 -0.35
C LYS A 20 17.19 10.18 -1.43
N SER A 21 16.11 10.94 -1.52
CA SER A 21 15.99 12.11 -2.39
C SER A 21 14.97 13.09 -1.81
N SER A 22 15.02 14.35 -2.24
CA SER A 22 14.02 15.38 -1.90
C SER A 22 12.60 14.94 -2.25
N ASN A 23 12.42 14.20 -3.36
CA ASN A 23 11.13 13.67 -3.83
C ASN A 23 10.45 12.70 -2.84
N SER A 24 11.15 12.23 -1.82
CA SER A 24 10.57 11.36 -0.79
C SER A 24 9.86 12.14 0.33
N ILE A 25 10.06 13.46 0.42
CA ILE A 25 9.35 14.34 1.36
C ILE A 25 8.15 14.94 0.64
N ARG A 26 6.94 14.66 1.13
CA ARG A 26 5.70 15.19 0.57
C ARG A 26 4.64 15.35 1.64
N SER A 27 3.73 16.30 1.41
CA SER A 27 2.52 16.45 2.20
C SER A 27 1.42 15.54 1.64
N ILE A 28 0.62 14.95 2.53
CA ILE A 28 -0.56 14.17 2.16
C ILE A 28 -1.77 14.78 2.88
N MET A 29 -2.91 14.85 2.19
CA MET A 29 -4.17 15.20 2.83
C MET A 29 -4.68 13.99 3.59
N LEU A 30 -5.26 14.23 4.76
CA LEU A 30 -5.93 13.20 5.56
C LEU A 30 -7.42 13.48 5.51
N ASP A 31 -8.22 12.46 5.22
CA ASP A 31 -9.66 12.57 5.37
C ASP A 31 -10.04 12.70 6.86
N LYS A 32 -11.28 13.14 7.11
CA LYS A 32 -11.79 13.41 8.45
C LYS A 32 -11.78 12.17 9.34
N GLU A 33 -12.07 10.99 8.80
CA GLU A 33 -12.13 9.74 9.55
C GLU A 33 -10.73 9.29 9.97
N THR A 34 -9.77 9.33 9.04
CA THR A 34 -8.36 9.06 9.31
C THR A 34 -7.81 10.03 10.36
N ALA A 35 -8.07 11.34 10.23
CA ALA A 35 -7.61 12.33 11.20
C ALA A 35 -8.19 12.06 12.62
N ALA A 36 -9.47 11.72 12.72
CA ALA A 36 -10.11 11.37 13.98
C ALA A 36 -9.52 10.09 14.59
N MET A 37 -9.27 9.06 13.77
CA MET A 37 -8.63 7.81 14.20
C MET A 37 -7.24 8.07 14.77
N LEU A 38 -6.40 8.83 14.06
CA LEU A 38 -5.05 9.18 14.52
C LEU A 38 -5.10 10.01 15.81
N GLY A 39 -6.06 10.93 15.94
CA GLY A 39 -6.29 11.71 17.14
C GLY A 39 -6.59 10.85 18.38
N ARG A 40 -7.33 9.75 18.22
CA ARG A 40 -7.61 8.78 19.30
C ARG A 40 -6.35 7.99 19.69
N LEU A 41 -5.57 7.56 18.70
CA LEU A 41 -4.34 6.77 18.91
C LEU A 41 -3.21 7.56 19.57
N ARG A 42 -3.15 8.88 19.33
CA ARG A 42 -2.12 9.78 19.91
C ARG A 42 -2.10 9.78 21.45
N ARG A 43 -3.20 9.40 22.12
CA ARG A 43 -3.34 9.49 23.57
C ARG A 43 -2.65 8.36 24.36
N VAL A 44 -2.10 7.34 23.68
CA VAL A 44 -1.81 6.05 24.33
C VAL A 44 -0.34 5.85 24.77
N GLY A 45 0.59 6.76 24.49
CA GLY A 45 1.97 6.56 24.97
C GLY A 45 2.88 7.78 24.91
N GLY A 46 3.75 7.93 25.91
CA GLY A 46 4.80 8.95 25.97
C GLY A 46 5.95 8.78 24.95
N SER A 47 5.71 8.05 23.86
CA SER A 47 6.68 7.84 22.79
C SER A 47 6.56 8.95 21.75
N ALA A 48 7.69 9.32 21.12
CA ALA A 48 7.70 10.27 20.02
C ALA A 48 7.11 9.71 18.70
N TYR A 49 6.73 8.42 18.67
CA TYR A 49 6.21 7.73 17.49
C TYR A 49 4.71 7.45 17.60
N MET A 50 3.98 7.64 16.50
CA MET A 50 2.53 7.44 16.46
C MET A 50 2.12 5.96 16.46
N PHE A 51 2.95 5.08 15.90
CA PHE A 51 2.69 3.64 15.83
C PHE A 51 3.83 2.88 16.47
N THR A 52 3.58 2.32 17.64
CA THR A 52 4.58 1.61 18.45
C THR A 52 4.19 0.16 18.72
N GLY A 53 5.21 -0.68 18.92
CA GLY A 53 5.04 -2.02 19.48
C GLY A 53 4.92 -2.01 21.00
N ARG A 54 5.02 -3.20 21.62
CA ARG A 54 4.99 -3.35 23.09
C ARG A 54 6.17 -2.66 23.80
N THR A 55 7.25 -2.41 23.07
CA THR A 55 8.50 -1.79 23.57
C THR A 55 8.52 -0.27 23.45
N ASN A 56 7.41 0.37 23.05
CA ASN A 56 7.33 1.81 22.75
C ASN A 56 8.25 2.30 21.61
N LEU A 57 8.93 1.39 20.92
CA LEU A 57 9.70 1.63 19.72
C LEU A 57 8.80 1.60 18.47
N PRO A 58 9.18 2.28 17.38
CA PRO A 58 8.36 2.34 16.19
C PRO A 58 8.21 0.95 15.56
N LEU A 59 7.00 0.64 15.07
CA LEU A 59 6.73 -0.66 14.42
C LEU A 59 7.62 -0.87 13.19
N ARG A 60 8.17 -2.08 13.04
CA ARG A 60 8.91 -2.46 11.83
C ARG A 60 7.94 -2.90 10.72
N PRO A 61 8.33 -2.75 9.44
CA PRO A 61 7.55 -3.25 8.31
C PRO A 61 7.20 -4.74 8.42
N ASP A 62 8.13 -5.55 8.97
CA ASP A 62 7.94 -6.99 9.14
C ASP A 62 6.83 -7.29 10.16
N ASN A 63 6.81 -6.59 11.30
CA ASN A 63 5.75 -6.76 12.30
C ASN A 63 4.37 -6.41 11.73
N ILE A 64 4.30 -5.39 10.87
CA ILE A 64 3.06 -5.00 10.20
C ILE A 64 2.65 -6.10 9.23
N THR A 65 3.56 -6.56 8.38
CA THR A 65 3.30 -7.62 7.39
C THR A 65 2.78 -8.91 8.05
N ASP A 66 3.41 -9.34 9.15
CA ASP A 66 2.97 -10.52 9.90
C ASP A 66 1.57 -10.36 10.49
N ARG A 67 1.24 -9.16 11.02
CA ARG A 67 -0.10 -8.88 11.52
C ARG A 67 -1.14 -8.91 10.40
N PHE A 68 -0.83 -8.33 9.24
CA PHE A 68 -1.69 -8.41 8.06
C PHE A 68 -1.94 -9.86 7.64
N ASN A 69 -0.91 -10.69 7.63
CA ASN A 69 -1.04 -12.12 7.30
C ASN A 69 -1.93 -12.87 8.29
N LYS A 70 -1.79 -12.59 9.60
CA LYS A 70 -2.64 -13.18 10.65
C LYS A 70 -4.10 -12.74 10.51
N LEU A 71 -4.35 -11.47 10.21
CA LEU A 71 -5.70 -10.95 9.99
C LEU A 71 -6.32 -11.55 8.72
N ALA A 72 -5.55 -11.68 7.64
CA ALA A 72 -6.02 -12.29 6.41
C ALA A 72 -6.39 -13.77 6.62
N ALA A 73 -5.55 -14.53 7.35
CA ALA A 73 -5.83 -15.90 7.72
C ALA A 73 -7.09 -16.02 8.60
N ALA A 74 -7.24 -15.15 9.61
CA ALA A 74 -8.40 -15.13 10.48
C ALA A 74 -9.70 -14.74 9.73
N GLY A 75 -9.60 -13.87 8.73
CA GLY A 75 -10.72 -13.46 7.89
C GLY A 75 -11.01 -14.37 6.70
N GLY A 76 -10.20 -15.42 6.47
CA GLY A 76 -10.33 -16.28 5.31
C GLY A 76 -10.12 -15.58 3.96
N VAL A 77 -9.41 -14.45 3.95
CA VAL A 77 -9.17 -13.63 2.75
C VAL A 77 -7.73 -13.77 2.23
N ARG A 78 -7.53 -13.42 0.96
CA ARG A 78 -6.19 -13.35 0.38
C ARG A 78 -5.32 -12.36 1.16
N GLN A 79 -4.06 -12.73 1.40
CA GLN A 79 -3.08 -11.84 2.03
C GLN A 79 -2.87 -10.58 1.19
N ILE A 80 -2.93 -9.43 1.85
CA ILE A 80 -2.66 -8.11 1.26
C ILE A 80 -1.56 -7.45 2.06
N GLY A 81 -0.42 -7.22 1.42
CA GLY A 81 0.72 -6.51 2.02
C GLY A 81 0.57 -4.98 1.96
N PRO A 82 1.29 -4.23 2.82
CA PRO A 82 1.23 -2.76 2.85
C PRO A 82 1.52 -2.10 1.49
N HIS A 83 2.40 -2.71 0.69
CA HIS A 83 2.70 -2.21 -0.66
C HIS A 83 1.50 -2.36 -1.62
N GLN A 84 0.72 -3.43 -1.50
CA GLN A 84 -0.47 -3.65 -2.31
C GLN A 84 -1.59 -2.67 -1.92
N ILE A 85 -1.72 -2.34 -0.63
CA ILE A 85 -2.64 -1.29 -0.16
C ILE A 85 -2.32 0.05 -0.81
N ARG A 86 -1.03 0.39 -0.88
CA ARG A 86 -0.59 1.60 -1.57
C ARG A 86 -1.02 1.62 -3.04
N HIS A 87 -0.93 0.50 -3.76
CA HIS A 87 -1.40 0.42 -5.16
C HIS A 87 -2.90 0.61 -5.27
N MET A 88 -3.70 0.02 -4.37
CA MET A 88 -5.16 0.19 -4.38
C MET A 88 -5.59 1.64 -4.13
N LEU A 89 -4.90 2.36 -3.24
CA LEU A 89 -5.19 3.77 -2.94
C LEU A 89 -4.90 4.72 -4.11
N VAL A 90 -3.95 4.36 -4.99
CA VAL A 90 -3.66 5.15 -6.21
C VAL A 90 -4.71 4.90 -7.30
N ILE A 91 -5.38 3.75 -7.28
CA ILE A 91 -6.37 3.35 -8.28
C ILE A 91 -7.79 3.83 -7.89
N ALA A 92 -8.07 4.04 -6.60
CA ALA A 92 -9.37 4.53 -6.17
C ALA A 92 -9.60 5.98 -6.64
N PRO A 93 -10.67 6.26 -7.43
CA PRO A 93 -11.01 7.63 -7.77
C PRO A 93 -11.39 8.40 -6.51
N SER A 94 -10.94 9.65 -6.40
CA SER A 94 -11.37 10.56 -5.33
C SER A 94 -12.90 10.63 -5.32
N PRO A 95 -13.58 10.45 -4.18
CA PRO A 95 -15.04 10.53 -4.10
C PRO A 95 -15.60 11.95 -4.31
N GLU A 96 -14.76 12.98 -4.51
CA GLU A 96 -15.18 14.38 -4.69
C GLU A 96 -15.41 14.82 -6.16
N GLN A 97 -15.64 13.91 -7.11
CA GLN A 97 -16.07 14.28 -8.47
C GLN A 97 -17.38 13.64 -8.91
N ASN A 98 -18.29 13.33 -7.99
CA ASN A 98 -19.67 12.93 -8.35
C ASN A 98 -20.63 14.13 -8.26
N THR A 99 -20.30 15.23 -8.94
CA THR A 99 -21.32 16.20 -9.37
C THR A 99 -21.82 15.75 -10.73
N GLY A 100 -23.08 15.34 -10.77
CA GLY A 100 -23.73 14.62 -11.87
C GLY A 100 -23.36 15.08 -13.28
N LEU A 101 -22.85 14.14 -14.06
CA LEU A 101 -22.96 14.10 -15.51
C LEU A 101 -23.58 12.75 -15.87
N PRO A 102 -24.65 12.69 -16.67
CA PRO A 102 -25.20 11.43 -17.12
C PRO A 102 -24.13 10.70 -17.95
N CYS A 103 -23.86 9.44 -17.60
CA CYS A 103 -23.02 8.57 -18.39
C CYS A 103 -23.61 8.46 -19.80
N GLY A 104 -22.99 9.16 -20.76
CA GLY A 104 -23.13 8.86 -22.17
C GLY A 104 -22.63 7.45 -22.44
N GLU A 105 -23.34 6.76 -23.34
CA GLU A 105 -23.19 5.37 -23.77
C GLU A 105 -21.75 4.82 -23.69
N CYS A 106 -21.61 3.69 -23.00
CA CYS A 106 -20.43 2.83 -23.17
C CYS A 106 -20.48 2.24 -24.59
N PRO A 107 -19.48 2.46 -25.47
CA PRO A 107 -19.39 1.70 -26.70
C PRO A 107 -19.15 0.22 -26.35
N SER A 108 -19.96 -0.66 -26.92
CA SER A 108 -19.85 -2.11 -26.79
C SER A 108 -18.46 -2.59 -27.23
N PRO A 109 -17.86 -3.60 -26.56
CA PRO A 109 -16.59 -4.15 -27.00
C PRO A 109 -16.78 -4.96 -28.28
N SER A 110 -16.14 -4.51 -29.37
CA SER A 110 -16.03 -5.28 -30.62
C SER A 110 -15.37 -6.64 -30.38
N PRO A 111 -15.81 -7.72 -31.03
CA PRO A 111 -15.22 -9.05 -30.88
C PRO A 111 -13.81 -9.08 -31.46
N VAL A 112 -12.84 -9.52 -30.66
CA VAL A 112 -11.45 -9.77 -31.06
C VAL A 112 -11.40 -11.07 -31.89
N PRO A 113 -10.74 -11.10 -33.06
CA PRO A 113 -10.56 -12.34 -33.80
C PRO A 113 -9.57 -13.29 -33.10
N ALA A 114 -9.89 -14.58 -33.09
CA ALA A 114 -9.10 -15.63 -32.48
C ALA A 114 -7.70 -15.79 -33.13
N PRO A 115 -6.64 -16.08 -32.36
CA PRO A 115 -5.31 -16.31 -32.92
C PRO A 115 -5.27 -17.61 -33.75
N GLY A 116 -4.81 -17.46 -35.00
CA GLY A 116 -4.61 -18.55 -35.94
C GLY A 116 -3.57 -19.58 -35.49
N ARG A 117 -3.86 -20.86 -35.78
CA ARG A 117 -2.97 -22.01 -35.63
C ARG A 117 -1.65 -21.77 -36.38
N ALA A 118 -0.55 -21.59 -35.66
CA ALA A 118 0.78 -21.71 -36.22
C ALA A 118 1.09 -23.20 -36.46
N ALA A 119 1.41 -23.54 -37.72
CA ALA A 119 1.82 -24.86 -38.14
C ALA A 119 3.17 -25.23 -37.50
N CYS A 120 3.22 -26.44 -36.93
CA CYS A 120 4.43 -27.05 -36.39
C CYS A 120 5.24 -27.62 -37.57
N GLY A 121 6.23 -26.86 -38.04
CA GLY A 121 7.23 -27.32 -39.00
C GLY A 121 8.38 -28.03 -38.27
N ALA A 122 8.46 -29.35 -38.44
CA ALA A 122 9.56 -30.16 -37.96
C ALA A 122 10.83 -29.90 -38.80
N LEU A 123 11.90 -29.44 -38.15
CA LEU A 123 13.27 -29.63 -38.66
C LEU A 123 13.92 -30.73 -37.82
N HIS A 124 14.18 -31.87 -38.44
CA HIS A 124 15.14 -32.85 -37.94
C HIS A 124 16.37 -32.81 -38.85
N ALA A 125 17.51 -32.72 -38.17
CA ALA A 125 18.84 -32.83 -38.72
C ALA A 125 19.06 -34.20 -39.39
N ARG A 126 19.82 -34.18 -40.49
CA ARG A 126 20.89 -35.12 -40.81
C ARG A 126 21.82 -34.49 -41.83
#